data_AF-A0A7C4C8X9-F1
#
_entry.id   AF-A0A7C4C8X9-F1
#
_cell.length_a   1.000
_cell.length_b   1.000
_cell.length_c   1.000
_cell.angle_alpha   90.00
_cell.angle_beta   90.00
_cell.angle_gamma   90.00
#
_symmetry.space_group_name_H-M   'P 1'
#
loop_
_entity.id
_entity.type
_entity.pdbx_description
1 polymer ?
#
loop_
_entity_poly.entity_id
_entity_poly.type
_entity_poly.pdbx_seq_one_letter_code
_entity_poly.pdbx_strand_id
1 'polypeptide(L)'
;MRVCAAPGSTPPVPAAPEATAAEAAALCAGVVPESAFAPALAAAEAAPGGPPLRAIQIHHAYLVVETEDGLAIIDQHALHERILYEELRGRLATQRLTAQRLLIPPVVRVPADRLEVLELHADTLAHLWL
;
A
#
# COMPACT_ATOMS: atom_id res chain seq x y z
N MET A 1 -35.53 -15.40 -35.68
CA MET A 1 -35.26 -13.98 -35.33
C MET A 1 -33.75 -13.83 -35.20
N ARG A 2 -33.11 -13.22 -36.20
CA ARG A 2 -31.65 -13.14 -36.35
C ARG A 2 -31.27 -11.66 -36.21
N VAL A 3 -30.44 -11.32 -35.23
CA VAL A 3 -29.94 -9.94 -35.05
C VAL A 3 -28.63 -9.83 -35.80
N CYS A 4 -28.59 -8.98 -36.82
CA CYS A 4 -27.37 -8.53 -37.48
C CYS A 4 -26.72 -7.45 -36.60
N ALA A 5 -25.45 -7.62 -36.22
CA ALA A 5 -24.64 -6.55 -35.65
C ALA A 5 -23.77 -5.93 -36.76
N ALA A 6 -23.83 -4.61 -36.91
CA ALA A 6 -23.04 -3.84 -37.85
C ALA A 6 -21.56 -3.77 -37.42
N PRO A 7 -20.60 -3.59 -38.34
CA PRO A 7 -19.20 -3.36 -37.99
C PRO A 7 -19.06 -1.97 -37.34
N GLY A 8 -18.77 -1.95 -36.04
CA GLY A 8 -18.48 -0.71 -35.31
C GLY A 8 -17.12 -0.15 -35.68
N SER A 9 -17.08 1.14 -36.01
CA SER A 9 -15.85 1.92 -36.18
C SER A 9 -15.10 2.02 -34.86
N THR A 10 -13.83 1.62 -34.84
CA THR A 10 -12.94 1.85 -33.69
C THR A 10 -12.67 3.35 -33.54
N PRO A 11 -12.85 3.95 -32.34
CA PRO A 11 -12.41 5.32 -32.10
C PRO A 11 -10.87 5.41 -32.17
N PRO A 12 -10.31 6.57 -32.59
CA PRO A 12 -8.86 6.75 -32.62
C PRO A 12 -8.30 6.80 -31.20
N VAL A 13 -7.31 5.97 -30.93
CA VAL A 13 -6.53 6.00 -29.68
C VAL A 13 -5.66 7.26 -29.70
N PRO A 14 -5.72 8.15 -28.69
CA PRO A 14 -4.80 9.28 -28.61
C PRO A 14 -3.37 8.75 -28.43
N ALA A 15 -2.44 9.28 -29.21
CA ALA A 15 -1.03 8.92 -29.13
C ALA A 15 -0.51 9.18 -27.71
N ALA A 16 0.04 8.15 -27.07
CA ALA A 16 0.70 8.27 -25.79
C ALA A 16 1.87 9.26 -25.90
N PRO A 17 2.13 10.10 -24.88
CA PRO A 17 3.31 10.94 -24.88
C PRO A 17 4.56 10.04 -24.90
N GLU A 18 5.48 10.32 -25.82
CA GLU A 18 6.76 9.63 -25.93
C GLU A 18 7.59 9.92 -24.67
N ALA A 19 7.58 8.99 -23.72
CA ALA A 19 8.45 9.06 -22.55
C ALA A 19 9.91 9.12 -23.00
N THR A 20 10.65 10.10 -22.50
CA THR A 20 12.05 10.27 -22.88
C THR A 20 12.90 9.15 -22.26
N ALA A 21 13.97 8.75 -22.94
CA ALA A 21 14.87 7.68 -22.46
C ALA A 21 15.44 7.93 -21.05
N ALA A 22 15.49 9.19 -20.60
CA ALA A 22 15.88 9.58 -19.26
C ALA A 22 14.83 9.21 -18.19
N GLU A 23 13.53 9.32 -18.50
CA GLU A 23 12.43 8.95 -17.59
C GLU A 23 12.32 7.43 -17.45
N ALA A 24 12.56 6.68 -18.53
CA ALA A 24 12.61 5.21 -18.49
C ALA A 24 13.79 4.71 -17.63
N ALA A 25 14.95 5.37 -17.70
CA ALA A 25 16.11 5.01 -16.91
C ALA A 25 15.93 5.32 -15.40
N ALA A 26 15.24 6.42 -15.06
CA ALA A 26 14.91 6.76 -13.67
C ALA A 26 13.95 5.74 -13.03
N LEU A 27 12.99 5.23 -13.81
CA LEU A 27 12.07 4.18 -13.39
C LEU A 27 12.78 2.86 -13.09
N CYS A 28 13.79 2.49 -13.89
CA CYS A 28 14.63 1.31 -13.63
C CYS A 28 15.57 1.48 -12.43
N ALA A 29 15.93 2.72 -12.07
CA ALA A 29 16.81 3.03 -10.95
C ALA A 29 16.09 3.12 -9.59
N GLY A 30 14.78 2.89 -9.54
CA GLY A 30 13.99 2.97 -8.30
C GLY A 30 13.84 4.38 -7.74
N VAL A 31 14.23 5.42 -8.50
CA VAL A 31 14.04 6.82 -8.11
C VAL A 31 12.69 7.26 -8.67
N VAL A 32 11.63 6.99 -7.92
CA VAL A 32 10.31 7.57 -8.17
C VAL A 32 10.27 8.95 -7.52
N PRO A 33 10.02 10.04 -8.27
CA PRO A 33 9.87 11.36 -7.68
C PRO A 33 8.66 11.37 -6.74
N GLU A 34 8.77 12.06 -5.61
CA GLU A 34 7.73 12.16 -4.57
C GLU A 34 6.38 12.65 -5.13
N SER A 35 6.41 13.45 -6.21
CA SER A 35 5.23 13.90 -6.94
C SER A 35 4.50 12.81 -7.75
N ALA A 36 5.15 11.68 -8.03
CA ALA A 36 4.52 10.55 -8.73
C ALA A 36 3.66 9.68 -7.81
N PHE A 37 3.85 9.78 -6.49
CA PHE A 37 3.06 9.01 -5.51
C PHE A 37 1.76 9.70 -5.10
N ALA A 38 1.73 11.03 -5.15
CA ALA A 38 0.53 11.83 -4.87
C ALA A 38 -0.71 11.43 -5.69
N PRO A 39 -0.63 11.21 -7.03
CA PRO A 39 -1.81 10.79 -7.80
C PRO A 39 -2.25 9.35 -7.51
N ALA A 40 -1.33 8.44 -7.16
CA ALA A 40 -1.66 7.04 -6.87
C ALA A 40 -2.45 6.87 -5.56
N LEU A 41 -2.17 7.71 -4.55
CA LEU A 41 -2.90 7.70 -3.28
C LEU A 41 -4.27 8.37 -3.41
N ALA A 42 -4.35 9.47 -4.16
CA ALA A 42 -5.63 10.15 -4.45
C ALA A 42 -6.58 9.24 -5.26
N ALA A 43 -6.04 8.41 -6.17
CA ALA A 43 -6.83 7.41 -6.87
C ALA A 43 -7.33 6.27 -5.97
N ALA A 44 -6.66 6.00 -4.85
CA ALA A 44 -7.08 5.00 -3.87
C ALA A 44 -8.13 5.53 -2.88
N GLU A 45 -8.26 6.85 -2.73
CA GLU A 45 -9.40 7.49 -2.06
C GLU A 45 -10.63 7.44 -2.97
N ALA A 46 -11.20 6.24 -3.13
CA ALA A 46 -12.54 6.10 -3.66
C ALA A 46 -13.49 6.89 -2.74
N ALA A 47 -14.07 7.98 -3.26
CA ALA A 47 -15.12 8.72 -2.58
C ALA A 47 -16.19 7.73 -2.06
N PRO A 48 -16.77 7.93 -0.86
CA PRO A 48 -17.81 7.04 -0.36
C PRO A 48 -18.98 7.03 -1.37
N GLY A 49 -19.18 5.89 -2.06
CA GLY A 49 -20.18 5.74 -3.12
C GLY A 49 -19.65 5.79 -4.57
N GLY A 50 -18.34 5.89 -4.78
CA GLY A 50 -17.72 5.75 -6.10
C GLY A 50 -17.84 4.34 -6.70
N PRO A 51 -17.66 4.18 -8.02
CA PRO A 51 -17.62 2.86 -8.65
C PRO A 51 -16.51 2.01 -8.02
N PRO A 52 -16.67 0.67 -7.96
CA PRO A 52 -15.67 -0.20 -7.37
C PRO A 52 -14.33 -0.05 -8.08
N LEU A 53 -13.25 0.15 -7.32
CA LEU A 53 -11.90 0.20 -7.85
C LEU A 53 -11.58 -1.10 -8.59
N ARG A 54 -11.17 -0.98 -9.85
CA ARG A 54 -10.71 -2.10 -10.67
C ARG A 54 -9.22 -2.26 -10.44
N ALA A 55 -8.86 -3.31 -9.71
CA ALA A 55 -7.47 -3.61 -9.39
C ALA A 55 -7.10 -5.05 -9.76
N ILE A 56 -5.85 -5.24 -10.20
CA ILE A 56 -5.23 -6.56 -10.39
C ILE A 56 -3.93 -6.63 -9.60
N GLN A 57 -3.61 -7.80 -9.07
CA GLN A 57 -2.34 -8.05 -8.38
C GLN A 57 -1.35 -8.74 -9.32
N ILE A 58 -0.10 -8.30 -9.32
CA ILE A 58 0.97 -8.86 -10.12
C ILE A 58 2.12 -9.30 -9.21
N HIS A 59 2.60 -10.53 -9.41
CA HIS A 59 3.76 -11.12 -8.73
C HIS A 59 3.75 -11.03 -7.19
N HIS A 60 2.58 -10.88 -6.56
CA HIS A 60 2.47 -10.65 -5.10
C HIS A 60 3.30 -9.45 -4.59
N ALA A 61 3.58 -8.48 -5.46
CA ALA A 61 4.40 -7.31 -5.14
C ALA A 61 3.70 -6.01 -5.50
N TYR A 62 2.95 -6.00 -6.61
CA TYR A 62 2.34 -4.79 -7.14
C TYR A 62 0.82 -4.92 -7.24
N LEU A 63 0.14 -3.82 -6.92
CA LEU A 63 -1.26 -3.58 -7.24
C LEU A 63 -1.32 -2.63 -8.43
N VAL A 64 -2.07 -3.01 -9.45
CA VAL A 64 -2.32 -2.19 -10.62
C VAL A 64 -3.78 -1.79 -10.63
N VAL A 65 -4.06 -0.49 -10.67
CA VAL A 65 -5.40 0.08 -10.48
C VAL A 65 -5.75 1.01 -11.63
N GLU A 66 -6.96 0.89 -12.17
CA GLU A 66 -7.51 1.83 -13.15
C GLU A 66 -7.93 3.14 -12.46
N THR A 67 -7.52 4.28 -13.01
CA THR A 67 -7.82 5.63 -12.51
C THR A 67 -8.47 6.46 -13.62
N GLU A 68 -9.05 7.62 -13.30
CA GLU A 68 -9.68 8.51 -14.30
C GLU A 68 -8.69 8.95 -15.40
N ASP A 69 -7.42 9.13 -15.03
CA ASP A 69 -6.35 9.57 -15.92
C ASP A 69 -5.53 8.42 -16.52
N GLY A 70 -5.82 7.16 -16.17
CA GLY A 70 -5.12 6.00 -16.69
C GLY A 70 -4.92 4.86 -15.69
N LEU A 71 -3.67 4.61 -15.32
CA LEU A 71 -3.28 3.43 -14.54
C LEU A 71 -2.25 3.78 -13.46
N ALA A 72 -2.51 3.33 -12.24
CA ALA A 72 -1.59 3.44 -11.10
C ALA A 72 -0.97 2.08 -10.79
N ILE A 73 0.35 2.06 -10.53
CA ILE A 73 1.09 0.88 -10.07
C ILE A 73 1.60 1.18 -8.67
N ILE A 74 1.23 0.33 -7.71
CA ILE A 74 1.49 0.56 -6.29
C ILE A 74 2.26 -0.63 -5.74
N ASP A 75 3.38 -0.37 -5.06
CA ASP A 75 4.08 -1.38 -4.27
C ASP A 75 3.22 -1.76 -3.06
N GLN A 76 2.78 -3.02 -3.00
CA GLN A 76 1.92 -3.53 -1.94
C GLN A 76 2.61 -3.51 -0.58
N HIS A 77 3.91 -3.80 -0.52
CA HIS A 77 4.65 -3.87 0.74
C HIS A 77 4.79 -2.46 1.33
N ALA A 78 5.25 -1.50 0.52
CA ALA A 78 5.38 -0.12 0.94
C ALA A 78 4.02 0.49 1.33
N LEU A 79 2.95 0.19 0.56
CA LEU A 79 1.60 0.62 0.88
C LEU A 79 1.12 0.06 2.21
N HIS A 80 1.28 -1.26 2.41
CA HIS A 80 0.83 -1.94 3.62
C HIS A 80 1.54 -1.39 4.86
N GLU A 81 2.85 -1.22 4.79
CA GLU A 81 3.63 -0.64 5.89
C GLU A 81 3.24 0.80 6.18
N ARG A 82 2.98 1.62 5.15
CA ARG A 82 2.56 3.01 5.36
C ARG A 82 1.21 3.10 6.04
N ILE A 83 0.23 2.31 5.59
CA ILE A 83 -1.11 2.27 6.21
C ILE A 83 -0.99 1.83 7.67
N LEU A 84 -0.26 0.74 7.94
CA LEU A 84 -0.03 0.27 9.30
C LEU A 84 0.65 1.35 10.15
N TYR A 85 1.70 1.99 9.66
CA TYR A 85 2.42 3.02 10.40
C TYR A 85 1.49 4.18 10.80
N GLU A 86 0.71 4.71 9.86
CA GLU A 86 -0.18 5.85 10.15
C GLU A 86 -1.30 5.46 11.11
N GLU A 87 -1.88 4.26 10.96
CA GLU A 87 -2.85 3.74 11.92
C GLU A 87 -2.26 3.62 13.33
N LEU A 88 -1.08 3.02 13.45
CA LEU A 88 -0.41 2.81 14.74
C LEU A 88 0.00 4.13 15.38
N ARG A 89 0.54 5.06 14.59
CA ARG A 89 0.91 6.40 15.03
C ARG A 89 -0.32 7.17 15.53
N GLY A 90 -1.42 7.12 14.77
CA GLY A 90 -2.68 7.77 15.16
C GLY A 90 -3.25 7.20 16.47
N ARG A 91 -3.19 5.87 16.64
CA ARG A 91 -3.65 5.21 17.87
C ARG A 91 -2.75 5.56 19.06
N LEU A 92 -1.42 5.52 18.90
CA LEU A 92 -0.46 5.92 19.93
C LEU A 92 -0.68 7.35 20.43
N ALA A 93 -1.06 8.27 19.53
CA ALA A 93 -1.30 9.66 19.87
C ALA A 93 -2.61 9.90 20.66
N THR A 94 -3.59 8.98 20.56
CA THR A 94 -4.95 9.20 21.08
C THR A 94 -5.30 8.32 22.29
N GLN A 95 -4.78 7.09 22.36
CA GLN A 95 -5.08 6.16 23.45
C GLN A 95 -3.97 5.10 23.61
N ARG A 96 -3.89 4.48 24.79
CA ARG A 96 -3.08 3.27 24.98
C ARG A 96 -3.57 2.18 24.02
N LEU A 97 -2.65 1.62 23.27
CA LEU A 97 -2.96 0.66 22.25
C LEU A 97 -3.61 -0.62 22.86
N THR A 98 -4.63 -1.21 22.22
CA THR A 98 -5.32 -2.45 22.69
C THR A 98 -4.61 -3.75 22.29
N ALA A 99 -4.06 -4.51 23.24
CA ALA A 99 -3.34 -5.76 22.95
C ALA A 99 -4.27 -6.97 22.75
N GLN A 100 -3.92 -7.88 21.84
CA GLN A 100 -4.58 -9.17 21.69
C GLN A 100 -3.79 -10.24 22.46
N ARG A 101 -4.43 -10.87 23.46
CA ARG A 101 -3.84 -12.01 24.15
C ARG A 101 -3.77 -13.21 23.20
N LEU A 102 -2.58 -13.78 23.04
CA LEU A 102 -2.37 -14.97 22.22
C LEU A 102 -3.00 -16.20 22.88
N LEU A 103 -3.63 -17.06 22.07
CA LEU A 103 -4.23 -18.32 22.55
C LEU A 103 -3.17 -19.24 23.17
N ILE A 104 -2.00 -19.27 22.54
CA ILE A 104 -0.82 -20.02 22.98
C ILE A 104 0.36 -19.04 22.98
N PRO A 105 0.84 -18.59 24.14
CA PRO A 105 2.00 -17.72 24.22
C PRO A 105 3.28 -18.45 23.78
N PRO A 106 4.08 -17.88 22.87
CA PRO A 106 5.37 -18.46 22.51
C PRO A 106 6.37 -18.32 23.67
N VAL A 107 7.22 -19.33 23.86
CA VAL A 107 8.33 -19.24 24.82
C VAL A 107 9.51 -18.54 24.14
N VAL A 108 9.89 -17.36 24.64
CA VAL A 108 11.03 -16.59 24.16
C VAL A 108 12.24 -16.90 25.05
N ARG A 109 13.35 -17.35 24.45
CA ARG A 109 14.62 -17.55 25.16
C ARG A 109 15.40 -16.25 25.15
N VAL A 110 15.68 -15.72 26.33
CA VAL A 110 16.45 -14.48 26.52
C VAL A 110 17.77 -14.83 27.21
N PRO A 111 18.93 -14.41 26.67
CA PRO A 111 20.21 -14.62 27.34
C PRO A 111 20.30 -13.74 28.61
N ALA A 112 21.07 -14.18 29.60
CA ALA A 112 21.06 -13.60 30.94
C ALA A 112 21.46 -12.11 30.97
N ASP A 113 22.36 -11.70 30.07
CA ASP A 113 22.83 -10.32 29.90
C ASP A 113 21.75 -9.36 29.35
N ARG A 114 20.65 -9.89 28.83
CA ARG A 114 19.52 -9.10 28.30
C ARG A 114 18.32 -9.08 29.24
N LEU A 115 18.33 -9.88 30.31
CA LEU A 115 17.20 -9.99 31.24
C LEU A 115 16.94 -8.68 31.98
N GLU A 116 18.01 -8.05 32.51
CA GLU A 116 17.89 -6.77 33.21
C GLU A 116 17.30 -5.67 32.33
N VAL A 117 17.69 -5.62 31.06
CA VAL A 117 17.16 -4.62 30.10
C VAL A 117 15.68 -4.84 29.82
N LEU A 118 15.25 -6.11 29.75
CA LEU A 118 13.85 -6.46 29.53
C LEU A 118 12.98 -6.04 30.72
N GLU A 119 13.43 -6.35 31.94
CA GLU A 119 12.74 -5.97 33.17
C GLU A 119 12.65 -4.45 33.32
N LEU A 120 13.73 -3.73 33.00
CA LEU A 120 13.77 -2.27 33.05
C LEU A 120 12.75 -1.60 32.12
N HIS A 121 12.42 -2.21 30.98
CA HIS A 121 11.52 -1.64 29.98
C HIS A 121 10.15 -2.34 29.91
N ALA A 122 9.81 -3.17 30.90
CA ALA A 122 8.56 -3.94 30.91
C ALA A 122 7.32 -3.04 30.75
N ASP A 123 7.29 -1.89 31.43
CA ASP A 123 6.19 -0.92 31.30
C ASP A 123 6.11 -0.29 29.91
N THR A 124 7.27 -0.02 29.28
CA THR A 124 7.32 0.51 27.91
C THR A 124 6.81 -0.52 26.91
N LEU A 125 7.22 -1.79 27.04
CA LEU A 125 6.73 -2.88 26.20
C LEU A 125 5.22 -3.04 26.34
N ALA A 126 4.71 -3.03 27.58
CA ALA A 126 3.28 -3.11 27.86
C ALA A 126 2.49 -1.93 27.29
N HIS A 127 3.14 -0.79 27.04
CA HIS A 127 2.54 0.37 26.38
C HIS A 127 2.52 0.24 24.84
N LEU A 128 3.47 -0.51 24.27
CA LEU A 128 3.68 -0.71 22.83
C LEU A 128 3.11 -2.03 22.27
N TRP A 129 2.25 -2.74 23.02
CA TRP A 129 1.65 -4.05 22.68
C TRP A 129 2.50 -5.32 22.91
N LEU A 130 3.53 -5.28 23.77
CA LEU A 130 4.32 -6.46 24.15
C LEU A 130 4.24 -6.76 25.66
#